data_AF-A0A2N9GFV4-F1
#
_entry.id   AF-A0A2N9GFV4-F1
#
_cell.length_a   1.000
_cell.length_b   1.000
_cell.length_c   1.000
_cell.angle_alpha   90.00
_cell.angle_beta   90.00
_cell.angle_gamma   90.00
#
_symmetry.space_group_name_H-M   'P 1'
#
loop_
_entity.id
_entity.type
_entity.pdbx_description
1 polymer ?
#
loop_
_entity_poly.entity_id
_entity_poly.type
_entity_poly.pdbx_seq_one_letter_code
_entity_poly.pdbx_strand_id
1 'polypeptide(L)'
;MGRFKHFIAALFGGLALILLVHAQDQSDFISIDCGLQANWSYTEPSTSINYISDAAFIDTGVSKKISSEFEGDFQQPTWTLRSFPEGIRNCYSINVTQGQKYLIRATFLYGNYDGQNLLPQFDLHLGPNMWDTVKIENNVSYVVLMELIHVPSLNYLQVCLVNTGLGTPFISAIEFRPLNNRAYVTSVGSLALFARYDLGSVNNKSYRYKDDVYDRTWAAKHYNKWKSLSTSLTIDSEMYNPYWVPSVVMSTAATPINESGPLEFYLPPEANSKYYVYMHFAELVKLKANQSRSFNITLNGELWYDGTVVPSYLFTNTLFSPSALTGGNYVFSIFKTENSTLPPIINAIEIYTVKHFPQSETDKQDGMLFVTQVKLLMRVHHRNLTTLVGYYYEGANMGLIYEYMANGDLEAHLSGENTNILSWEARLQIAMDAAQGLEYLHHGCKPPIIHRDVKSTNILLNEKFRAKLADFGLSKTFPTDDTHLSTVVAGTPGYLDPE
;
A
#
# COMPACT_ATOMS: atom_id res chain seq x y z
N MET A 1 46.15 -53.96 20.21
CA MET A 1 46.33 -52.89 19.20
C MET A 1 45.02 -52.75 18.44
N GLY A 2 44.05 -51.93 18.84
CA GLY A 2 44.19 -50.63 19.49
C GLY A 2 44.83 -49.66 18.49
N ARG A 3 44.01 -48.83 17.83
CA ARG A 3 44.35 -47.80 16.82
C ARG A 3 44.54 -48.27 15.37
N PHE A 4 43.48 -48.77 14.71
CA PHE A 4 43.40 -48.71 13.23
C PHE A 4 41.95 -48.81 12.69
N LYS A 5 40.97 -48.28 13.43
CA LYS A 5 39.56 -48.17 12.98
C LYS A 5 38.94 -46.78 13.20
N HIS A 6 39.78 -45.76 13.37
CA HIS A 6 39.34 -44.35 13.53
C HIS A 6 39.86 -43.44 12.40
N PHE A 7 40.35 -44.01 11.29
CA PHE A 7 40.99 -43.23 10.22
C PHE A 7 40.27 -43.28 8.86
N ILE A 8 39.09 -43.90 8.76
CA ILE A 8 38.27 -43.90 7.52
C ILE A 8 36.82 -43.41 7.78
N ALA A 9 36.49 -43.01 9.00
CA ALA A 9 35.19 -42.38 9.32
C ALA A 9 35.27 -40.85 9.51
N ALA A 10 36.46 -40.25 9.38
CA ALA A 10 36.70 -38.82 9.60
C ALA A 10 36.97 -38.02 8.31
N LEU A 11 36.82 -38.62 7.12
CA LEU A 11 37.07 -37.95 5.83
C LEU A 11 35.81 -37.71 4.98
N PHE A 12 34.63 -38.16 5.43
CA PHE A 12 33.35 -37.92 4.73
C PHE A 12 32.25 -37.34 5.65
N GLY A 13 32.65 -36.71 6.76
CA GLY A 13 31.73 -36.12 7.75
C GLY A 13 31.92 -34.62 7.99
N GLY A 14 32.59 -33.92 7.06
CA GLY A 14 32.97 -32.50 7.26
C GLY A 14 33.18 -31.76 5.96
N LEU A 15 32.13 -31.64 5.15
CA LEU A 15 32.02 -30.69 4.04
C LEU A 15 30.55 -30.60 3.58
N ALA A 16 29.67 -30.28 4.53
CA ALA A 16 28.30 -29.91 4.25
C ALA A 16 27.86 -28.88 5.29
N LEU A 17 28.51 -27.72 5.31
CA LEU A 17 27.96 -26.56 5.97
C LEU A 17 28.39 -25.30 5.23
N ILE A 18 27.37 -24.49 4.94
CA ILE A 18 27.37 -23.12 4.44
C ILE A 18 27.51 -22.98 2.91
N LEU A 19 26.49 -23.46 2.21
CA LEU A 19 25.75 -22.63 1.23
C LEU A 19 24.26 -22.87 1.48
N LEU A 20 23.75 -22.40 2.62
CA LEU A 20 22.33 -22.08 2.72
C LEU A 20 22.14 -20.78 1.94
N VAL A 21 22.09 -20.88 0.61
CA VAL A 21 21.30 -19.92 -0.14
C VAL A 21 19.88 -20.25 0.30
N HIS A 22 19.34 -19.47 1.23
CA HIS A 22 17.91 -19.49 1.51
C HIS A 22 17.21 -19.17 0.19
N ALA A 23 16.82 -20.20 -0.56
CA ALA A 23 15.68 -20.09 -1.45
C ALA A 23 14.47 -19.90 -0.53
N GLN A 24 14.25 -18.65 -0.13
CA GLN A 24 13.07 -18.25 0.63
C GLN A 24 11.85 -18.41 -0.28
N ASP A 25 10.78 -18.96 0.31
CA ASP A 25 9.53 -19.26 -0.36
C ASP A 25 8.85 -17.97 -0.84
N GLN A 26 8.32 -17.97 -2.07
CA GLN A 26 7.51 -16.86 -2.61
C GLN A 26 6.07 -16.92 -2.09
N SER A 27 5.80 -17.70 -1.05
CA SER A 27 4.46 -18.08 -0.57
C SER A 27 3.50 -16.90 -0.36
N ASP A 28 4.05 -15.73 -0.01
CA ASP A 28 3.27 -14.52 0.29
C ASP A 28 3.48 -13.38 -0.73
N PHE A 29 4.19 -13.62 -1.83
CA PHE A 29 4.33 -12.63 -2.90
C PHE A 29 3.06 -12.59 -3.75
N ILE A 30 2.59 -11.37 -4.02
CA ILE A 30 1.55 -11.13 -5.03
C ILE A 30 2.23 -10.45 -6.21
N SER A 31 2.21 -11.08 -7.39
CA SER A 31 2.86 -10.60 -8.59
C SER A 31 1.92 -10.76 -9.77
N ILE A 32 1.36 -9.64 -10.23
CA ILE A 32 0.32 -9.59 -11.23
C ILE A 32 0.89 -8.96 -12.50
N ASP A 33 0.81 -9.69 -13.62
CA ASP A 33 1.07 -9.19 -14.96
C ASP A 33 -0.26 -8.72 -15.57
N CYS A 34 -0.34 -7.42 -15.80
CA CYS A 34 -1.56 -6.76 -16.23
C CYS A 34 -1.74 -6.93 -17.74
N GLY A 35 -2.92 -7.40 -18.16
CA GLY A 35 -3.19 -7.72 -19.56
C GLY A 35 -2.68 -9.10 -20.01
N LEU A 36 -2.04 -9.89 -19.14
CA LEU A 36 -1.74 -11.29 -19.44
C LEU A 36 -3.04 -12.10 -19.61
N GLN A 37 -3.04 -13.08 -20.52
CA GLN A 37 -4.20 -13.92 -20.80
C GLN A 37 -4.73 -14.63 -19.54
N ALA A 38 -6.05 -14.64 -19.38
CA ALA A 38 -6.71 -15.25 -18.21
C ALA A 38 -6.27 -16.70 -17.98
N ASN A 39 -6.05 -17.07 -16.72
CA ASN A 39 -5.53 -18.37 -16.26
C ASN A 39 -4.09 -18.69 -16.66
N TRP A 40 -3.34 -17.74 -17.22
CA TRP A 40 -1.92 -17.93 -17.49
C TRP A 40 -1.07 -17.47 -16.29
N SER A 41 0.08 -18.13 -16.15
CA SER A 41 1.15 -17.76 -15.23
C SER A 41 2.49 -18.15 -15.85
N TYR A 42 3.55 -17.51 -15.39
CA TYR A 42 4.92 -17.83 -15.80
C TYR A 42 5.92 -17.41 -14.73
N THR A 43 7.14 -17.89 -14.85
CA THR A 43 8.26 -17.50 -14.01
C THR A 43 9.17 -16.55 -14.81
N GLU A 44 9.31 -15.30 -14.37
CA GLU A 44 10.20 -14.33 -15.01
C GLU A 44 11.65 -14.86 -14.96
N PRO A 45 12.33 -15.06 -16.11
CA PRO A 45 13.64 -15.71 -16.13
C PRO A 45 14.72 -14.99 -15.30
N SER A 46 14.73 -13.65 -15.34
CA SER A 46 15.77 -12.85 -14.69
C SER A 46 15.67 -12.90 -13.16
N THR A 47 14.47 -12.72 -12.61
CA THR A 47 14.23 -12.68 -11.16
C THR A 47 13.82 -14.02 -10.58
N SER A 48 13.31 -14.95 -11.39
CA SER A 48 12.64 -16.18 -10.97
C SER A 48 11.36 -15.95 -10.15
N ILE A 49 10.74 -14.77 -10.25
CA ILE A 49 9.44 -14.47 -9.64
C ILE A 49 8.31 -15.05 -10.49
N ASN A 50 7.33 -15.67 -9.85
CA ASN A 50 6.13 -16.16 -10.52
C ASN A 50 5.12 -15.02 -10.69
N TYR A 51 4.65 -14.79 -11.91
CA TYR A 51 3.58 -13.84 -12.23
C TYR A 51 2.31 -14.58 -12.64
N ILE A 52 1.16 -14.03 -12.27
CA ILE A 52 -0.16 -14.50 -12.65
C ILE A 52 -0.91 -13.43 -13.43
N SER A 53 -1.90 -13.85 -14.21
CA SER A 53 -2.79 -12.93 -14.92
C SER A 53 -3.65 -12.09 -13.97
N ASP A 54 -3.89 -10.86 -14.41
CA ASP A 54 -4.72 -9.89 -13.70
C ASP A 54 -6.24 -10.12 -13.77
N ALA A 55 -6.67 -11.10 -14.56
CA ALA A 55 -8.09 -11.34 -14.87
C ALA A 55 -8.98 -11.61 -13.64
N ALA A 56 -8.40 -12.06 -12.51
CA ALA A 56 -9.14 -12.31 -11.27
C ALA A 56 -9.30 -11.04 -10.39
N PHE A 57 -8.59 -9.96 -10.71
CA PHE A 57 -8.47 -8.77 -9.86
C PHE A 57 -9.17 -7.55 -10.46
N ILE A 58 -9.57 -7.61 -11.73
CA ILE A 58 -10.27 -6.55 -12.44
C ILE A 58 -11.11 -7.12 -13.59
N ASP A 59 -12.28 -6.54 -13.83
CA ASP A 59 -13.24 -6.94 -14.87
C ASP A 59 -13.38 -5.92 -16.02
N THR A 60 -12.75 -4.75 -15.89
CA THR A 60 -12.71 -3.70 -16.92
C THR A 60 -11.38 -3.62 -17.66
N GLY A 61 -11.32 -2.78 -18.69
CA GLY A 61 -10.11 -2.53 -19.49
C GLY A 61 -9.82 -3.57 -20.57
N VAL A 62 -8.83 -3.26 -21.41
CA VAL A 62 -8.46 -4.02 -22.60
C VAL A 62 -7.00 -4.45 -22.48
N SER A 63 -6.75 -5.74 -22.65
CA SER A 63 -5.39 -6.28 -22.75
C SER A 63 -4.69 -5.76 -24.03
N LYS A 64 -3.46 -5.31 -23.87
CA LYS A 64 -2.60 -4.79 -24.93
C LYS A 64 -1.18 -5.34 -24.74
N LYS A 65 -0.39 -5.24 -25.81
CA LYS A 65 1.02 -5.61 -25.84
C LYS A 65 1.83 -4.42 -26.36
N ILE A 66 3.02 -4.22 -25.81
CA ILE A 66 3.96 -3.21 -26.31
C ILE A 66 4.44 -3.56 -27.73
N SER A 67 5.04 -2.59 -28.43
CA SER A 67 5.71 -2.84 -29.70
C SER A 67 6.84 -3.86 -29.53
N SER A 68 6.91 -4.82 -30.45
CA SER A 68 7.88 -5.94 -30.40
C SER A 68 9.34 -5.49 -30.43
N GLU A 69 9.61 -4.27 -30.90
CA GLU A 69 10.95 -3.68 -30.91
C GLU A 69 11.50 -3.42 -29.49
N PHE A 70 10.61 -3.28 -28.49
CA PHE A 70 11.00 -3.01 -27.10
C PHE A 70 11.03 -4.26 -26.21
N GLU A 71 10.40 -5.37 -26.60
CA GLU A 71 10.26 -6.56 -25.73
C GLU A 71 11.61 -7.09 -25.22
N GLY A 72 12.63 -7.13 -26.08
CA GLY A 72 13.95 -7.68 -25.72
C GLY A 72 14.72 -6.88 -24.65
N ASP A 73 14.34 -5.63 -24.41
CA ASP A 73 15.04 -4.73 -23.49
C ASP A 73 14.48 -4.76 -22.06
N PHE A 74 13.32 -5.39 -21.85
CA PHE A 74 12.60 -5.34 -20.58
C PHE A 74 12.18 -6.73 -20.07
N GLN A 75 11.89 -6.82 -18.78
CA GLN A 75 11.36 -8.04 -18.16
C GLN A 75 9.96 -8.35 -18.69
N GLN A 76 9.61 -9.64 -18.73
CA GLN A 76 8.34 -10.11 -19.27
C GLN A 76 7.09 -9.44 -18.68
N PRO A 77 7.03 -9.07 -17.37
CA PRO A 77 5.87 -8.39 -16.78
C PRO A 77 5.55 -7.02 -17.36
N THR A 78 6.41 -6.48 -18.24
CA THR A 78 6.15 -5.22 -18.93
C THR A 78 5.80 -5.39 -20.40
N TRP A 79 5.82 -6.62 -20.93
CA TRP A 79 5.50 -6.87 -22.34
C TRP A 79 4.00 -6.72 -22.62
N THR A 80 3.17 -7.09 -21.65
CA THR A 80 1.72 -6.85 -21.64
C THR A 80 1.35 -5.70 -20.71
N LEU A 81 0.20 -5.10 -21.00
CA LEU A 81 -0.42 -4.10 -20.14
C LEU A 81 -1.95 -4.16 -20.28
N ARG A 82 -2.65 -3.72 -19.23
CA ARG A 82 -4.08 -3.44 -19.31
C ARG A 82 -4.30 -1.94 -19.49
N SER A 83 -5.04 -1.60 -20.53
CA SER A 83 -5.40 -0.22 -20.92
C SER A 83 -6.86 0.08 -20.60
N PHE A 84 -7.17 1.30 -20.15
CA PHE A 84 -8.51 1.71 -19.72
C PHE A 84 -9.03 2.90 -20.54
N PRO A 85 -9.47 2.68 -21.80
CA PRO A 85 -10.02 3.74 -22.64
C PRO A 85 -11.39 4.24 -22.16
N GLU A 86 -12.10 3.43 -21.36
CA GLU A 86 -13.42 3.72 -20.81
C GLU A 86 -13.36 3.87 -19.29
N GLY A 87 -14.28 4.69 -18.76
CA GLY A 87 -14.37 4.97 -17.34
C GLY A 87 -13.37 6.03 -16.87
N ILE A 88 -13.80 6.84 -15.90
CA ILE A 88 -12.93 7.85 -15.27
C ILE A 88 -11.99 7.18 -14.27
N ARG A 89 -12.44 6.11 -13.60
CA ARG A 89 -11.70 5.42 -12.54
C ARG A 89 -11.84 3.91 -12.72
N ASN A 90 -10.71 3.22 -12.77
CA ASN A 90 -10.65 1.76 -12.90
C ASN A 90 -9.77 1.20 -11.79
N CYS A 91 -10.29 0.24 -11.01
CA CYS A 91 -9.65 -0.22 -9.78
C CYS A 91 -9.44 -1.72 -9.79
N TYR A 92 -8.21 -2.14 -9.51
CA TYR A 92 -7.91 -3.50 -9.11
C TYR A 92 -8.34 -3.71 -7.67
N SER A 93 -8.88 -4.89 -7.35
CA SER A 93 -9.13 -5.30 -5.96
C SER A 93 -8.24 -6.48 -5.62
N ILE A 94 -7.29 -6.27 -4.71
CA ILE A 94 -6.25 -7.24 -4.39
C ILE A 94 -6.39 -7.65 -2.93
N ASN A 95 -6.55 -8.94 -2.67
CA ASN A 95 -6.64 -9.45 -1.31
C ASN A 95 -5.27 -9.37 -0.63
N VAL A 96 -5.24 -8.88 0.60
CA VAL A 96 -4.02 -8.73 1.40
C VAL A 96 -4.30 -9.07 2.86
N THR A 97 -3.26 -9.40 3.62
CA THR A 97 -3.39 -9.57 5.07
C THR A 97 -3.51 -8.20 5.75
N GLN A 98 -4.61 -7.98 6.46
CA GLN A 98 -4.84 -6.77 7.25
C GLN A 98 -3.70 -6.56 8.27
N GLY A 99 -3.19 -5.33 8.39
CA GLY A 99 -2.12 -5.00 9.33
C GLY A 99 -0.72 -5.49 8.94
N GLN A 100 -0.58 -6.32 7.90
CA GLN A 100 0.72 -6.72 7.36
C GLN A 100 1.32 -5.58 6.54
N LYS A 101 2.56 -5.19 6.84
CA LYS A 101 3.28 -4.18 6.03
C LYS A 101 3.65 -4.75 4.67
N TYR A 102 3.36 -4.02 3.61
CA TYR A 102 3.75 -4.37 2.25
C TYR A 102 4.61 -3.27 1.64
N LEU A 103 5.61 -3.66 0.86
CA LEU A 103 6.12 -2.88 -0.24
C LEU A 103 5.22 -3.18 -1.45
N ILE A 104 4.56 -2.16 -1.95
CA ILE A 104 3.65 -2.17 -3.08
C ILE A 104 4.36 -1.51 -4.24
N ARG A 105 4.35 -2.15 -5.41
CA ARG A 105 4.95 -1.59 -6.62
C ARG A 105 3.97 -1.63 -7.78
N ALA A 106 3.90 -0.53 -8.53
CA ALA A 106 3.18 -0.42 -9.78
C ALA A 106 4.16 -0.04 -10.89
N THR A 107 4.15 -0.81 -11.98
CA THR A 107 5.06 -0.62 -13.12
C THR A 107 4.27 -0.23 -14.36
N PHE A 108 4.78 0.77 -15.08
CA PHE A 108 4.17 1.34 -16.28
C PHE A 108 5.21 1.42 -17.39
N LEU A 109 5.03 0.63 -18.45
CA LEU A 109 5.75 0.76 -19.71
C LEU A 109 4.75 0.99 -20.84
N TYR A 110 4.77 2.17 -21.45
CA TYR A 110 3.87 2.50 -22.55
C TYR A 110 4.20 1.68 -23.80
N GLY A 111 5.48 1.63 -24.19
CA GLY A 111 5.98 0.80 -25.27
C GLY A 111 5.25 0.99 -26.61
N ASN A 112 4.62 2.16 -26.81
CA ASN A 112 3.79 2.49 -27.96
C ASN A 112 2.73 1.42 -28.30
N TYR A 113 2.08 0.82 -27.28
CA TYR A 113 1.15 -0.29 -27.44
C TYR A 113 -0.05 -0.02 -28.37
N ASP A 114 -0.38 1.25 -28.61
CA ASP A 114 -1.48 1.71 -29.45
C ASP A 114 -1.04 2.36 -30.76
N GLY A 115 0.27 2.47 -31.02
CA GLY A 115 0.82 3.06 -32.24
C GLY A 115 0.66 4.58 -32.34
N GLN A 116 0.18 5.26 -31.30
CA GLN A 116 -0.11 6.70 -31.36
C GLN A 116 1.11 7.58 -31.09
N ASN A 117 2.14 7.06 -30.41
CA ASN A 117 3.28 7.82 -29.92
C ASN A 117 2.89 9.03 -29.05
N LEU A 118 1.75 8.95 -28.37
CA LEU A 118 1.25 9.99 -27.47
C LEU A 118 1.49 9.53 -26.04
N LEU A 119 2.42 10.20 -25.34
CA LEU A 119 2.81 9.84 -23.99
C LEU A 119 1.68 10.22 -23.01
N PRO A 120 1.05 9.25 -22.33
CA PRO A 120 -0.10 9.54 -21.49
C PRO A 120 0.32 10.01 -20.09
N GLN A 121 -0.58 10.75 -19.46
CA GLN A 121 -0.52 11.13 -18.06
C GLN A 121 -1.89 10.86 -17.39
N PHE A 122 -1.86 10.30 -16.19
CA PHE A 122 -3.04 9.94 -15.39
C PHE A 122 -2.67 9.77 -13.93
N ASP A 123 -3.65 9.66 -13.03
CA ASP A 123 -3.38 9.54 -11.60
C ASP A 123 -3.48 8.09 -11.12
N LEU A 124 -2.62 7.74 -10.16
CA LEU A 124 -2.63 6.49 -9.42
C LEU A 124 -3.15 6.76 -8.01
N HIS A 125 -4.10 5.94 -7.57
CA HIS A 125 -4.71 6.02 -6.25
C HIS A 125 -4.54 4.69 -5.51
N LEU A 126 -4.39 4.76 -4.19
CA LEU A 126 -4.51 3.63 -3.29
C LEU A 126 -5.80 3.80 -2.47
N GLY A 127 -6.77 2.91 -2.68
CA GLY A 127 -8.12 3.09 -2.16
C GLY A 127 -8.72 4.39 -2.71
N PRO A 128 -9.37 5.21 -1.87
CA PRO A 128 -9.89 6.51 -2.30
C PRO A 128 -8.79 7.57 -2.48
N ASN A 129 -7.64 7.39 -1.81
CA ASN A 129 -6.61 8.42 -1.70
C ASN A 129 -5.70 8.46 -2.93
N MET A 130 -5.28 9.66 -3.32
CA MET A 130 -4.29 9.85 -4.38
C MET A 130 -2.92 9.40 -3.90
N TRP A 131 -2.27 8.52 -4.66
CA TRP A 131 -0.90 8.09 -4.42
C TRP A 131 0.06 9.03 -5.16
N ASP A 132 -0.03 9.11 -6.49
CA ASP A 132 0.80 9.99 -7.31
C ASP A 132 0.26 10.13 -8.74
N THR A 133 0.88 11.01 -9.54
CA THR A 133 0.60 11.13 -10.98
C THR A 133 1.58 10.28 -11.79
N VAL A 134 1.05 9.36 -12.59
CA VAL A 134 1.83 8.60 -13.57
C VAL A 134 2.03 9.46 -14.80
N LYS A 135 3.28 9.75 -15.12
CA LYS A 135 3.64 10.56 -16.27
C LYS A 135 4.72 9.87 -17.08
N ILE A 136 4.37 9.40 -18.28
CA ILE A 136 5.34 8.85 -19.21
C ILE A 136 6.05 10.03 -19.88
N GLU A 137 7.35 10.16 -19.66
CA GLU A 137 8.14 11.28 -20.17
C GLU A 137 9.31 10.78 -21.02
N ASN A 138 9.95 11.71 -21.75
CA ASN A 138 11.12 11.48 -22.60
C ASN A 138 10.86 10.66 -23.87
N ASN A 139 10.41 9.41 -23.74
CA ASN A 139 10.15 8.53 -24.89
C ASN A 139 9.19 7.39 -24.52
N VAL A 140 8.78 6.62 -25.54
CA VAL A 140 7.79 5.53 -25.39
C VAL A 140 8.31 4.33 -24.60
N SER A 141 9.62 4.15 -24.48
CA SER A 141 10.25 3.06 -23.73
C SER A 141 10.64 3.46 -22.30
N TYR A 142 10.25 4.65 -21.85
CA TYR A 142 10.47 5.11 -20.49
C TYR A 142 9.59 4.33 -19.52
N VAL A 143 10.22 3.69 -18.53
CA VAL A 143 9.55 2.94 -17.47
C VAL A 143 9.29 3.86 -16.30
N VAL A 144 8.03 4.00 -15.91
CA VAL A 144 7.66 4.59 -14.62
C VAL A 144 7.46 3.47 -13.62
N LEU A 145 8.21 3.53 -12.51
CA LEU A 145 8.08 2.61 -11.39
C LEU A 145 7.68 3.42 -10.17
N MET A 146 6.53 3.07 -9.59
CA MET A 146 6.06 3.64 -8.34
C MET A 146 6.16 2.59 -7.25
N GLU A 147 6.70 2.97 -6.09
CA GLU A 147 6.85 2.07 -4.96
C GLU A 147 6.40 2.77 -3.67
N LEU A 148 5.68 2.02 -2.84
CA LEU A 148 5.06 2.51 -1.61
C LEU A 148 5.09 1.45 -0.54
N ILE A 149 5.54 1.82 0.65
CA ILE A 149 5.39 0.99 1.84
C ILE A 149 4.12 1.42 2.56
N HIS A 150 3.19 0.47 2.71
CA HIS A 150 1.87 0.71 3.28
C HIS A 150 1.45 -0.43 4.20
N VAL A 151 0.61 -0.12 5.18
CA VAL A 151 -0.01 -1.09 6.08
C VAL A 151 -1.53 -0.99 5.85
N PRO A 152 -2.16 -2.01 5.23
CA PRO A 152 -3.57 -1.99 4.91
C PRO A 152 -4.42 -2.05 6.18
N SER A 153 -5.47 -1.23 6.22
CA SER A 153 -6.49 -1.25 7.26
C SER A 153 -7.54 -2.34 7.05
N LEU A 154 -7.66 -2.88 5.84
CA LEU A 154 -8.62 -3.93 5.46
C LEU A 154 -7.88 -5.18 4.95
N ASN A 155 -8.63 -6.25 4.68
CA ASN A 155 -8.12 -7.50 4.08
C ASN A 155 -8.06 -7.47 2.54
N TYR A 156 -8.21 -6.30 1.95
CA TYR A 156 -7.95 -6.02 0.55
C TYR A 156 -7.41 -4.60 0.41
N LEU A 157 -6.79 -4.31 -0.73
CA LEU A 157 -6.41 -2.98 -1.16
C LEU A 157 -6.93 -2.74 -2.57
N GLN A 158 -7.27 -1.48 -2.86
CA GLN A 158 -7.59 -1.08 -4.23
C GLN A 158 -6.46 -0.28 -4.84
N VAL A 159 -6.01 -0.67 -6.03
CA VAL A 159 -5.07 0.11 -6.85
C VAL A 159 -5.86 0.67 -8.02
N CYS A 160 -6.08 1.98 -8.02
CA CYS A 160 -6.99 2.64 -8.95
C CYS A 160 -6.24 3.56 -9.91
N LEU A 161 -6.56 3.48 -11.19
CA LEU A 161 -6.09 4.39 -12.23
C LEU A 161 -7.21 5.37 -12.57
N VAL A 162 -6.89 6.67 -12.52
CA VAL A 162 -7.85 7.76 -12.74
C VAL A 162 -7.46 8.55 -13.98
N ASN A 163 -8.35 8.58 -14.96
CA ASN A 163 -8.18 9.33 -16.19
C ASN A 163 -8.33 10.83 -15.95
N THR A 164 -7.27 11.60 -16.27
CA THR A 164 -7.23 13.06 -16.13
C THR A 164 -7.45 13.79 -17.46
N GLY A 165 -7.75 13.07 -18.54
CA GLY A 165 -7.95 13.61 -19.89
C GLY A 165 -6.65 13.81 -20.69
N LEU A 166 -5.50 13.40 -20.16
CA LEU A 166 -4.17 13.57 -20.78
C LEU A 166 -3.59 12.25 -21.32
N GLY A 167 -4.47 11.35 -21.75
CA GLY A 167 -4.11 10.05 -22.32
C GLY A 167 -4.91 8.90 -21.70
N THR A 168 -4.71 7.70 -22.23
CA THR A 168 -5.41 6.51 -21.72
C THR A 168 -4.64 5.93 -20.53
N PRO A 169 -5.26 5.77 -19.34
CA PRO A 169 -4.62 5.10 -18.23
C PRO A 169 -4.30 3.64 -18.57
N PHE A 170 -3.16 3.17 -18.08
CA PHE A 170 -2.74 1.79 -18.25
C PHE A 170 -1.83 1.34 -17.12
N ILE A 171 -1.63 0.04 -16.96
CA ILE A 171 -0.64 -0.52 -16.02
C ILE A 171 -0.08 -1.82 -16.58
N SER A 172 1.21 -2.06 -16.34
CA SER A 172 1.91 -3.25 -16.84
C SER A 172 2.03 -4.33 -15.76
N ALA A 173 2.40 -3.97 -14.53
CA ALA A 173 2.50 -4.93 -13.44
C ALA A 173 2.16 -4.33 -12.07
N ILE A 174 1.63 -5.16 -11.18
CA ILE A 174 1.36 -4.83 -9.78
C ILE A 174 2.02 -5.89 -8.88
N GLU A 175 2.80 -5.46 -7.89
CA GLU A 175 3.56 -6.35 -7.01
C GLU A 175 3.37 -5.96 -5.54
N PHE A 176 3.15 -6.96 -4.67
CA PHE A 176 3.15 -6.80 -3.22
C PHE A 176 4.20 -7.72 -2.62
N ARG A 177 5.02 -7.17 -1.71
CA ARG A 177 6.07 -7.87 -0.98
C ARG A 177 5.87 -7.65 0.50
N PRO A 178 5.60 -8.69 1.31
CA PRO A 178 5.49 -8.53 2.74
C PRO A 178 6.84 -8.08 3.31
N LEU A 179 6.79 -7.07 4.18
CA LEU A 179 7.94 -6.56 4.92
C LEU A 179 7.84 -6.92 6.39
N ASN A 180 8.98 -7.01 7.08
CA ASN A 180 8.97 -7.08 8.53
C ASN A 180 8.33 -5.82 9.13
N ASN A 181 7.34 -5.99 10.00
CA ASN A 181 6.59 -4.89 10.61
C ASN A 181 7.48 -3.94 11.44
N ARG A 182 8.64 -4.38 11.91
CA ARG A 182 9.64 -3.55 12.61
C ARG A 182 10.49 -2.67 11.67
N ALA A 183 10.52 -2.96 10.37
CA ALA A 183 11.23 -2.14 9.39
C ALA A 183 10.36 -0.93 9.00
N TYR A 184 11.00 0.20 8.68
CA TYR A 184 10.33 1.38 8.12
C TYR A 184 9.13 1.87 8.96
N VAL A 185 9.32 1.99 10.28
CA VAL A 185 8.28 2.50 11.17
C VAL A 185 8.16 4.00 10.96
N THR A 186 6.95 4.46 10.63
CA THR A 186 6.61 5.88 10.52
C THR A 186 5.51 6.21 11.52
N SER A 187 5.57 7.41 12.11
CA SER A 187 4.55 7.92 13.01
C SER A 187 3.27 8.35 12.29
N VAL A 188 3.35 8.69 11.00
CA VAL A 188 2.19 9.13 10.20
C VAL A 188 2.37 8.74 8.73
N GLY A 189 1.29 8.25 8.12
CA GLY A 189 1.20 8.02 6.67
C GLY A 189 1.96 6.80 6.17
N SER A 190 2.05 6.71 4.85
CA SER A 190 2.77 5.66 4.10
C SER A 190 4.08 6.22 3.56
N LEU A 191 5.01 5.36 3.16
CA LEU A 191 6.33 5.79 2.68
C LEU A 191 6.47 5.51 1.18
N ALA A 192 6.44 6.53 0.34
CA ALA A 192 6.72 6.39 -1.09
C ALA A 192 8.22 6.43 -1.34
N LEU A 193 8.72 5.56 -2.21
CA LEU A 193 10.14 5.54 -2.54
C LEU A 193 10.52 6.81 -3.29
N PHE A 194 11.52 7.53 -2.77
CA PHE A 194 12.17 8.63 -3.49
C PHE A 194 13.45 8.14 -4.16
N ALA A 195 14.27 7.38 -3.43
CA ALA A 195 15.50 6.81 -3.96
C ALA A 195 15.98 5.61 -3.13
N ARG A 196 16.58 4.63 -3.81
CA ARG A 196 17.28 3.49 -3.18
C ARG A 196 18.56 3.21 -3.96
N TYR A 197 19.71 3.46 -3.32
CA TYR A 197 21.00 3.41 -3.99
C TYR A 197 22.01 2.49 -3.29
N ASP A 198 22.68 1.70 -4.13
CA ASP A 198 23.99 1.12 -3.85
C ASP A 198 25.05 2.18 -4.16
N LEU A 199 25.68 2.72 -3.12
CA LEU A 199 26.67 3.79 -3.24
C LEU A 199 28.10 3.26 -3.45
N GLY A 200 28.33 1.99 -3.13
CA GLY A 200 29.62 1.34 -3.27
C GLY A 200 29.83 0.61 -4.60
N SER A 201 28.75 0.42 -5.38
CA SER A 201 28.74 -0.36 -6.62
C SER A 201 29.99 -0.17 -7.48
N VAL A 202 30.59 -1.26 -7.95
CA VAL A 202 31.79 -1.23 -8.80
C VAL A 202 31.50 -1.57 -10.26
N ASN A 203 30.30 -2.04 -10.55
CA ASN A 203 29.95 -2.66 -11.84
C ASN A 203 28.63 -2.14 -12.44
N ASN A 204 28.02 -1.12 -11.83
CA ASN A 204 26.73 -0.55 -12.25
C ASN A 204 25.58 -1.55 -12.34
N LYS A 205 25.68 -2.70 -11.67
CA LYS A 205 24.60 -3.68 -11.64
C LYS A 205 23.47 -3.19 -10.73
N SER A 206 22.26 -3.55 -11.13
CA SER A 206 21.07 -3.45 -10.30
C SER A 206 20.83 -4.79 -9.61
N TYR A 207 20.38 -4.77 -8.36
CA TYR A 207 20.09 -5.97 -7.57
C TYR A 207 18.62 -5.95 -7.12
N ARG A 208 17.99 -7.13 -7.10
CA ARG A 208 16.59 -7.33 -6.71
C ARG A 208 16.39 -8.74 -6.14
N TYR A 209 15.21 -9.33 -6.28
CA TYR A 209 14.94 -10.70 -5.83
C TYR A 209 16.00 -11.71 -6.33
N LYS A 210 16.27 -12.73 -5.49
CA LYS A 210 17.50 -13.57 -5.39
C LYS A 210 18.60 -12.98 -4.52
N ASP A 211 18.86 -11.68 -4.64
CA ASP A 211 19.82 -10.98 -3.78
C ASP A 211 19.13 -10.33 -2.58
N ASP A 212 17.97 -9.70 -2.82
CA ASP A 212 17.15 -9.02 -1.82
C ASP A 212 15.84 -9.79 -1.55
N VAL A 213 15.68 -10.22 -0.32
CA VAL A 213 14.55 -11.02 0.18
C VAL A 213 13.21 -10.28 0.14
N TYR A 214 13.23 -8.94 0.17
CA TYR A 214 12.04 -8.10 0.01
C TYR A 214 11.81 -7.67 -1.44
N ASP A 215 12.59 -8.19 -2.40
CA ASP A 215 12.51 -7.83 -3.81
C ASP A 215 12.59 -6.30 -4.04
N ARG A 216 13.37 -5.60 -3.21
CA ARG A 216 13.69 -4.18 -3.44
C ARG A 216 14.68 -4.05 -4.58
N THR A 217 14.48 -3.05 -5.44
CA THR A 217 15.42 -2.73 -6.52
C THR A 217 16.48 -1.75 -6.03
N TRP A 218 17.75 -2.16 -6.05
CA TRP A 218 18.91 -1.32 -5.70
C TRP A 218 19.62 -0.83 -6.95
N ALA A 219 19.68 0.49 -7.14
CA ALA A 219 20.36 1.09 -8.28
C ALA A 219 21.76 1.60 -7.90
N ALA A 220 22.75 1.41 -8.76
CA ALA A 220 24.07 1.99 -8.54
C ALA A 220 24.03 3.52 -8.64
N LYS A 221 24.66 4.22 -7.70
CA LYS A 221 24.81 5.67 -7.74
C LYS A 221 26.24 6.09 -7.42
N HIS A 222 26.83 6.84 -8.34
CA HIS A 222 28.21 7.31 -8.25
C HIS A 222 28.30 8.80 -7.97
N TYR A 223 29.34 9.17 -7.24
CA TYR A 223 29.72 10.55 -6.96
C TYR A 223 31.18 10.76 -7.35
N ASN A 224 31.46 11.79 -8.15
CA ASN A 224 32.79 12.02 -8.75
C ASN A 224 33.92 12.23 -7.73
N LYS A 225 33.60 12.58 -6.48
CA LYS A 225 34.57 12.78 -5.40
C LYS A 225 34.80 11.53 -4.55
N TRP A 226 34.14 10.43 -4.86
CA TRP A 226 34.12 9.20 -4.08
C TRP A 226 34.81 8.08 -4.86
N LYS A 227 35.35 7.10 -4.13
CA LYS A 227 35.91 5.85 -4.65
C LYS A 227 35.29 4.68 -3.91
N SER A 228 35.24 3.51 -4.55
CA SER A 228 34.66 2.31 -3.95
C SER A 228 35.68 1.49 -3.19
N LEU A 229 35.24 0.89 -2.09
CA LEU A 229 35.85 -0.22 -1.38
C LEU A 229 34.98 -1.46 -1.60
N SER A 230 35.61 -2.64 -1.59
CA SER A 230 34.88 -3.89 -1.74
C SER A 230 35.51 -5.01 -0.92
N THR A 231 34.70 -6.02 -0.60
CA THR A 231 35.14 -7.29 -0.02
C THR A 231 34.46 -8.43 -0.75
N SER A 232 35.12 -9.59 -0.82
CA SER A 232 34.51 -10.83 -1.31
C SER A 232 33.83 -11.65 -0.20
N LEU A 233 33.97 -11.21 1.05
CA LEU A 233 33.37 -11.87 2.21
C LEU A 233 31.89 -11.49 2.31
N THR A 234 31.07 -12.46 2.72
CA THR A 234 29.66 -12.21 3.05
C THR A 234 29.56 -11.24 4.22
N ILE A 235 28.60 -10.33 4.14
CA ILE A 235 28.29 -9.39 5.22
C ILE A 235 27.01 -9.85 5.88
N ASP A 236 27.13 -10.11 7.17
CA ASP A 236 26.06 -10.71 7.95
C ASP A 236 24.95 -9.69 8.18
N SER A 237 23.76 -10.03 7.69
CA SER A 237 22.50 -9.42 8.10
C SER A 237 21.80 -10.37 9.07
N GLU A 238 22.42 -10.67 10.22
CA GLU A 238 21.77 -11.51 11.22
C GLU A 238 20.42 -10.92 11.70
N MET A 239 19.57 -11.83 12.19
CA MET A 239 18.13 -11.79 12.50
C MET A 239 17.55 -10.57 13.24
N TYR A 240 18.39 -9.63 13.68
CA TYR A 240 17.98 -8.43 14.44
C TYR A 240 17.78 -7.18 13.59
N ASN A 241 18.38 -7.08 12.40
CA ASN A 241 18.15 -5.94 11.51
C ASN A 241 16.91 -6.20 10.65
N PRO A 242 15.76 -5.52 10.88
CA PRO A 242 14.51 -5.83 10.19
C PRO A 242 14.53 -5.42 8.71
N TYR A 243 15.50 -4.61 8.28
CA TYR A 243 15.62 -4.11 6.90
C TYR A 243 16.23 -5.15 5.95
N TRP A 244 16.96 -6.15 6.44
CA TRP A 244 17.56 -7.22 5.62
C TRP A 244 18.19 -6.74 4.30
N VAL A 245 19.07 -5.73 4.38
CA VAL A 245 19.78 -5.20 3.21
C VAL A 245 20.66 -6.31 2.61
N PRO A 246 20.65 -6.52 1.29
CA PRO A 246 21.30 -7.66 0.69
C PRO A 246 22.83 -7.59 0.82
N SER A 247 23.47 -8.73 1.12
CA SER A 247 24.93 -8.80 1.32
C SER A 247 25.71 -8.31 0.10
N VAL A 248 25.18 -8.48 -1.12
CA VAL A 248 25.86 -8.04 -2.34
C VAL A 248 25.99 -6.50 -2.39
N VAL A 249 24.95 -5.77 -1.98
CA VAL A 249 24.98 -4.30 -1.87
C VAL A 249 25.91 -3.90 -0.73
N MET A 250 25.78 -4.56 0.42
CA MET A 250 26.62 -4.24 1.58
C MET A 250 28.10 -4.56 1.34
N SER A 251 28.44 -5.51 0.44
CA SER A 251 29.82 -5.92 0.14
C SER A 251 30.68 -4.84 -0.51
N THR A 252 30.08 -3.68 -0.82
CA THR A 252 30.77 -2.51 -1.33
C THR A 252 30.42 -1.27 -0.50
N ALA A 253 31.32 -0.28 -0.50
CA ALA A 253 31.07 1.01 0.14
C ALA A 253 31.79 2.14 -0.58
N ALA A 254 31.21 3.33 -0.58
CA ALA A 254 31.88 4.55 -0.97
C ALA A 254 32.75 5.11 0.16
N THR A 255 33.88 5.68 -0.21
CA THR A 255 34.78 6.47 0.65
C THR A 255 35.27 7.68 -0.14
N PRO A 256 35.60 8.83 0.48
CA PRO A 256 36.09 9.98 -0.27
C PRO A 256 37.46 9.70 -0.91
N ILE A 257 37.71 10.29 -2.08
CA ILE A 257 39.02 10.24 -2.75
C ILE A 257 40.06 10.98 -1.91
N ASN A 258 39.70 12.18 -1.42
CA ASN A 258 40.47 12.90 -0.42
C ASN A 258 40.19 12.31 0.97
N GLU A 259 41.14 11.62 1.57
CA GLU A 259 40.95 10.88 2.82
C GLU A 259 40.65 11.78 4.04
N SER A 260 40.95 13.07 3.95
CA SER A 260 40.59 14.06 4.97
C SER A 260 39.24 14.75 4.69
N GLY A 261 38.66 14.54 3.50
CA GLY A 261 37.41 15.17 3.08
C GLY A 261 36.15 14.40 3.54
N PRO A 262 34.98 15.05 3.48
CA PRO A 262 33.70 14.40 3.77
C PRO A 262 33.14 13.64 2.57
N LEU A 263 32.18 12.75 2.85
CA LEU A 263 31.18 12.30 1.86
C LEU A 263 29.98 13.25 1.94
N GLU A 264 29.74 13.99 0.86
CA GLU A 264 28.61 14.93 0.79
C GLU A 264 27.64 14.56 -0.32
N PHE A 265 26.35 14.57 0.01
CA PHE A 265 25.29 14.42 -0.97
C PHE A 265 24.11 15.33 -0.62
N TYR A 266 23.35 15.68 -1.66
CA TYR A 266 22.20 16.58 -1.55
C TYR A 266 20.92 15.81 -1.82
N LEU A 267 19.84 16.17 -1.11
CA LEU A 267 18.48 15.83 -1.51
C LEU A 267 17.82 17.09 -2.06
N PRO A 268 17.23 17.04 -3.28
CA PRO A 268 16.57 18.20 -3.84
C PRO A 268 15.35 18.57 -3.00
N PRO A 269 15.01 19.87 -2.91
CA PRO A 269 13.81 20.29 -2.22
C PRO A 269 12.59 19.87 -3.05
N GLU A 270 11.61 19.25 -2.41
CA GLU A 270 10.24 19.21 -2.93
C GLU A 270 9.35 19.95 -1.94
N ALA A 271 8.56 20.90 -2.46
CA ALA A 271 7.69 21.72 -1.63
C ALA A 271 6.72 20.81 -0.85
N ASN A 272 6.67 21.00 0.48
CA ASN A 272 5.80 20.27 1.41
C ASN A 272 6.07 18.75 1.55
N SER A 273 7.12 18.20 0.91
CA SER A 273 7.51 16.80 1.10
C SER A 273 8.23 16.62 2.45
N LYS A 274 7.87 15.56 3.18
CA LYS A 274 8.57 15.10 4.38
C LYS A 274 9.35 13.83 4.06
N TYR A 275 10.59 13.73 4.55
CA TYR A 275 11.49 12.63 4.17
C TYR A 275 11.92 11.76 5.34
N TYR A 276 12.02 10.46 5.10
CA TYR A 276 12.79 9.54 5.94
C TYR A 276 14.02 9.08 5.18
N VAL A 277 15.18 9.13 5.84
CA VAL A 277 16.46 8.70 5.27
C VAL A 277 16.96 7.51 6.09
N TYR A 278 17.42 6.47 5.41
CA TYR A 278 18.02 5.27 5.97
C TYR A 278 19.41 5.11 5.36
N MET A 279 20.44 5.14 6.19
CA MET A 279 21.83 4.96 5.78
C MET A 279 22.36 3.64 6.31
N HIS A 280 22.97 2.84 5.43
CA HIS A 280 23.46 1.51 5.76
C HIS A 280 24.99 1.48 5.73
N PHE A 281 25.57 0.92 6.79
CA PHE A 281 27.01 0.90 7.03
C PHE A 281 27.48 -0.51 7.39
N ALA A 282 28.60 -0.93 6.83
CA ALA A 282 29.35 -2.10 7.23
C ALA A 282 30.84 -1.86 6.99
N GLU A 283 31.70 -2.17 7.97
CA GLU A 283 33.15 -2.12 7.76
C GLU A 283 33.57 -3.34 6.93
N LEU A 284 34.22 -3.07 5.80
CA LEU A 284 34.59 -4.06 4.79
C LEU A 284 35.97 -4.68 5.05
N VAL A 285 36.82 -3.94 5.78
CA VAL A 285 38.22 -4.29 5.99
C VAL A 285 38.49 -4.54 7.46
N LYS A 286 39.17 -5.64 7.77
CA LYS A 286 39.61 -5.92 9.15
C LYS A 286 40.72 -4.93 9.51
N LEU A 287 40.39 -3.97 10.38
CA LEU A 287 41.31 -2.91 10.78
C LEU A 287 42.47 -3.48 11.61
N LYS A 288 43.69 -2.97 11.38
CA LYS A 288 44.87 -3.26 12.21
C LYS A 288 44.73 -2.57 13.58
N ALA A 289 45.51 -3.00 14.57
CA ALA A 289 45.46 -2.42 15.92
C ALA A 289 45.71 -0.90 15.99
N ASN A 290 46.45 -0.34 15.01
CA ASN A 290 46.71 1.09 14.89
C ASN A 290 45.74 1.82 13.95
N GLN A 291 44.69 1.14 13.47
CA GLN A 291 43.70 1.69 12.56
C GLN A 291 42.34 1.76 13.26
N SER A 292 41.68 2.89 13.10
CA SER A 292 40.32 3.16 13.52
C SER A 292 39.54 3.81 12.37
N ARG A 293 38.24 3.52 12.31
CA ARG A 293 37.28 4.24 11.48
C ARG A 293 36.12 4.71 12.34
N SER A 294 35.98 6.02 12.46
CA SER A 294 34.89 6.66 13.17
C SER A 294 34.54 8.00 12.54
N PHE A 295 33.25 8.27 12.38
CA PHE A 295 32.77 9.46 11.69
C PHE A 295 31.46 9.97 12.28
N ASN A 296 31.19 11.26 12.07
CA ASN A 296 29.93 11.90 12.42
C ASN A 296 29.15 12.24 11.15
N ILE A 297 27.84 12.39 11.30
CA ILE A 297 26.92 12.72 10.21
C ILE A 297 26.21 14.01 10.57
N THR A 298 26.29 15.01 9.70
CA THR A 298 25.53 16.26 9.84
C THR A 298 24.51 16.40 8.72
N LEU A 299 23.43 17.10 9.05
CA LEU A 299 22.41 17.57 8.14
C LEU A 299 22.41 19.10 8.21
N ASN A 300 22.74 19.78 7.11
CA ASN A 300 22.84 21.24 7.03
C ASN A 300 23.79 21.85 8.09
N GLY A 301 24.85 21.13 8.44
CA GLY A 301 25.86 21.55 9.43
C GLY A 301 25.58 21.10 10.87
N GLU A 302 24.34 20.73 11.19
CA GLU A 302 23.94 20.24 12.52
C GLU A 302 24.04 18.72 12.62
N LEU A 303 24.36 18.17 13.79
CA LEU A 303 24.47 16.72 13.98
C LEU A 303 23.12 16.05 13.68
N TRP A 304 23.10 15.14 12.71
CA TRP A 304 21.90 14.37 12.35
C TRP A 304 21.72 13.14 13.24
N TYR A 305 22.83 12.60 13.73
CA TYR A 305 22.86 11.47 14.65
C TYR A 305 23.60 11.90 15.92
N ASP A 306 22.96 11.71 17.08
CA ASP A 306 23.52 12.04 18.39
C ASP A 306 24.51 10.96 18.82
N GLY A 307 25.68 10.95 18.17
CA GLY A 307 26.74 10.01 18.44
C GLY A 307 27.77 9.90 17.31
N THR A 308 28.86 9.19 17.61
CA THR A 308 29.86 8.83 16.60
C THR A 308 29.57 7.45 16.04
N VAL A 309 29.60 7.35 14.72
CA VAL A 309 29.39 6.08 14.01
C VAL A 309 30.70 5.32 13.94
N VAL A 310 30.69 4.08 14.42
CA VAL A 310 31.78 3.11 14.28
C VAL A 310 31.21 1.87 13.59
N PRO A 311 31.41 1.70 12.28
CA PRO A 311 30.86 0.56 11.56
C PRO A 311 31.49 -0.75 12.05
N SER A 312 30.66 -1.78 12.17
CA SER A 312 31.11 -3.11 12.61
C SER A 312 31.65 -3.92 11.43
N TYR A 313 32.73 -4.66 11.66
CA TYR A 313 33.38 -5.46 10.60
C TYR A 313 32.45 -6.58 10.13
N LEU A 314 32.15 -6.59 8.83
CA LEU A 314 31.23 -7.51 8.13
C LEU A 314 29.83 -7.60 8.75
N PHE A 315 29.37 -6.51 9.37
CA PHE A 315 28.05 -6.46 9.98
C PHE A 315 27.31 -5.19 9.60
N THR A 316 26.05 -5.34 9.20
CA THR A 316 25.22 -4.22 8.72
C THR A 316 24.57 -3.46 9.88
N ASN A 317 24.97 -2.21 10.05
CA ASN A 317 24.25 -1.24 10.88
C ASN A 317 23.41 -0.31 10.00
N THR A 318 22.21 0.06 10.47
CA THR A 318 21.33 1.01 9.77
C THR A 318 20.98 2.16 10.69
N LEU A 319 21.31 3.37 10.27
CA LEU A 319 20.89 4.60 10.92
C LEU A 319 19.75 5.20 10.13
N PHE A 320 18.75 5.76 10.81
CA PHE A 320 17.58 6.31 10.15
C PHE A 320 17.07 7.57 10.85
N SER A 321 16.35 8.41 10.11
CA SER A 321 15.73 9.61 10.68
C SER A 321 14.68 9.19 11.72
N PRO A 322 14.78 9.60 12.99
CA PRO A 322 13.79 9.25 14.02
C PRO A 322 12.43 9.94 13.78
N SER A 323 12.44 11.05 13.06
CA SER A 323 11.27 11.80 12.64
C SER A 323 11.44 12.25 11.19
N ALA A 324 10.32 12.46 10.49
CA ALA A 324 10.36 12.94 9.12
C ALA A 324 11.04 14.32 9.03
N LEU A 325 12.00 14.45 8.13
CA LEU A 325 12.69 15.70 7.84
C LEU A 325 11.72 16.66 7.13
N THR A 326 11.64 17.91 7.61
CA THR A 326 10.72 18.92 7.08
C THR A 326 11.44 20.19 6.67
N GLY A 327 11.12 20.71 5.48
CA GLY A 327 11.59 22.01 4.99
C GLY A 327 13.00 22.01 4.40
N GLY A 328 13.15 22.67 3.25
CA GLY A 328 14.43 23.14 2.72
C GLY A 328 15.24 22.17 1.85
N ASN A 329 16.47 22.59 1.55
CA ASN A 329 17.50 21.77 0.92
C ASN A 329 18.21 20.95 2.00
N TYR A 330 18.42 19.65 1.76
CA TYR A 330 19.13 18.79 2.71
C TYR A 330 20.52 18.48 2.18
N VAL A 331 21.54 18.95 2.89
CA VAL A 331 22.94 18.62 2.65
C VAL A 331 23.39 17.70 3.76
N PHE A 332 23.61 16.44 3.41
CA PHE A 332 24.23 15.47 4.31
C PHE A 332 25.73 15.51 4.15
N SER A 333 26.47 15.56 5.26
CA SER A 333 27.92 15.46 5.29
C SER A 333 28.35 14.39 6.28
N ILE A 334 29.07 13.39 5.80
CA ILE A 334 29.67 12.35 6.64
C ILE A 334 31.16 12.62 6.69
N PHE A 335 31.70 12.93 7.87
CA PHE A 335 33.08 13.35 8.01
C PHE A 335 33.79 12.61 9.15
N LYS A 336 35.08 12.40 8.90
CA LYS A 336 36.00 11.70 9.79
C LYS A 336 36.12 12.42 11.15
N THR A 337 36.08 11.69 12.26
CA THR A 337 36.42 12.26 13.59
C THR A 337 37.92 12.41 13.77
N GLU A 338 38.35 13.29 14.69
CA GLU A 338 39.77 13.53 14.98
C GLU A 338 40.55 12.25 15.37
N ASN A 339 39.89 11.33 16.09
CA ASN A 339 40.49 10.07 16.54
C ASN A 339 40.48 8.96 15.50
N SER A 340 39.84 9.18 14.36
CA SER A 340 39.81 8.20 13.27
C SER A 340 41.13 8.24 12.51
N THR A 341 41.62 7.09 12.07
CA THR A 341 42.76 7.04 11.12
C THR A 341 42.29 6.94 9.67
N LEU A 342 41.12 6.35 9.44
CA LEU A 342 40.57 6.10 8.12
C LEU A 342 39.40 7.06 7.79
N PRO A 343 39.15 7.34 6.49
CA PRO A 343 38.03 8.17 6.05
C PRO A 343 36.66 7.58 6.39
N PRO A 344 35.55 8.35 6.32
CA PRO A 344 34.20 7.81 6.45
C PRO A 344 33.85 6.84 5.31
N ILE A 345 32.87 5.96 5.54
CA ILE A 345 32.31 5.06 4.52
C ILE A 345 30.79 5.06 4.57
N ILE A 346 30.15 4.73 3.44
CA ILE A 346 28.72 4.43 3.35
C ILE A 346 28.48 3.36 2.29
N ASN A 347 27.67 2.35 2.59
CA ASN A 347 27.41 1.25 1.67
C ASN A 347 26.21 1.56 0.78
N ALA A 348 25.11 1.96 1.41
CA ALA A 348 23.82 2.12 0.75
C ALA A 348 22.97 3.18 1.44
N ILE A 349 21.99 3.70 0.70
CA ILE A 349 21.01 4.67 1.21
C ILE A 349 19.62 4.40 0.64
N GLU A 350 18.60 4.58 1.48
CA GLU A 350 17.19 4.63 1.08
C GLU A 350 16.57 5.93 1.55
N ILE A 351 15.77 6.56 0.69
CA ILE A 351 15.07 7.80 0.97
C ILE A 351 13.61 7.61 0.57
N TYR A 352 12.71 7.97 1.48
CA TYR A 352 11.27 7.88 1.27
C TYR A 352 10.59 9.21 1.56
N THR A 353 9.55 9.53 0.79
CA THR A 353 8.63 10.64 1.08
C THR A 353 7.41 10.12 1.83
N VAL A 354 6.86 10.95 2.72
CA VAL A 354 5.62 10.62 3.44
C VAL A 354 4.40 10.93 2.56
N LYS A 355 3.54 9.93 2.36
CA LYS A 355 2.23 10.07 1.71
C LYS A 355 1.12 9.95 2.76
N HIS A 356 0.27 10.95 2.83
CA HIS A 356 -0.88 10.98 3.73
C HIS A 356 -2.13 10.49 3.00
N PHE A 357 -2.80 9.49 3.58
CA PHE A 357 -4.05 8.92 3.06
C PHE A 357 -5.17 9.18 4.08
N PRO A 358 -5.77 10.39 4.06
CA PRO A 358 -6.74 10.81 5.08
C PRO A 358 -8.11 10.16 4.94
N GLN A 359 -8.48 9.71 3.73
CA GLN A 359 -9.77 9.07 3.50
C GLN A 359 -9.68 7.60 3.89
N SER A 360 -10.64 7.13 4.68
CA SER A 360 -10.76 5.71 5.03
C SER A 360 -11.24 4.91 3.83
N GLU A 361 -10.74 3.69 3.66
CA GLU A 361 -11.26 2.76 2.67
C GLU A 361 -12.69 2.33 3.07
N THR A 362 -13.61 2.37 2.12
CA THR A 362 -14.99 1.89 2.32
C THR A 362 -15.01 0.37 2.18
N ASP A 363 -15.62 -0.34 3.13
CA ASP A 363 -15.73 -1.81 3.08
C ASP A 363 -16.55 -2.25 1.85
N LYS A 364 -16.18 -3.37 1.22
CA LYS A 364 -16.97 -4.00 0.13
C LYS A 364 -18.42 -4.25 0.58
N GLN A 365 -18.62 -4.60 1.85
CA GLN A 365 -19.95 -4.82 2.41
C GLN A 365 -20.76 -3.52 2.45
N ASP A 366 -20.14 -2.38 2.78
CA ASP A 366 -20.80 -1.07 2.80
C ASP A 366 -21.28 -0.67 1.40
N GLY A 367 -20.46 -0.89 0.36
CA GLY A 367 -20.86 -0.67 -1.03
C GLY A 367 -22.02 -1.57 -1.46
N MET A 368 -22.02 -2.84 -1.04
CA MET A 368 -23.13 -3.76 -1.33
C MET A 368 -24.42 -3.35 -0.61
N LEU A 369 -24.33 -2.92 0.65
CA LEU A 369 -25.45 -2.40 1.44
C LEU A 369 -26.00 -1.13 0.79
N PHE A 370 -25.13 -0.20 0.38
CA PHE A 370 -25.52 1.03 -0.32
C PHE A 370 -26.30 0.74 -1.61
N VAL A 371 -25.77 -0.10 -2.50
CA VAL A 371 -26.45 -0.44 -3.77
C VAL A 371 -27.78 -1.16 -3.51
N THR A 372 -27.83 -2.03 -2.50
CA THR A 372 -29.06 -2.73 -2.11
C THR A 372 -30.11 -1.74 -1.61
N GLN A 373 -29.71 -0.81 -0.75
CA GLN A 373 -30.57 0.25 -0.21
C GLN A 373 -31.11 1.16 -1.31
N VAL A 374 -30.26 1.60 -2.25
CA VAL A 374 -30.70 2.42 -3.42
C VAL A 374 -31.75 1.67 -4.24
N LYS A 375 -31.49 0.40 -4.61
CA LYS A 375 -32.43 -0.41 -5.41
C LYS A 375 -33.78 -0.60 -4.71
N LEU A 376 -33.76 -0.73 -3.39
CA LEU A 376 -34.98 -0.87 -2.58
C LEU A 376 -35.74 0.45 -2.52
N LEU A 377 -35.08 1.54 -2.14
CA LEU A 377 -35.69 2.87 -2.00
C LEU A 377 -36.26 3.41 -3.30
N MET A 378 -35.64 3.09 -4.46
CA MET A 378 -36.19 3.46 -5.78
C MET A 378 -37.55 2.82 -6.09
N ARG A 379 -37.98 1.79 -5.35
CA ARG A 379 -39.24 1.07 -5.58
C ARG A 379 -40.30 1.32 -4.52
N VAL A 380 -39.93 1.94 -3.39
CA VAL A 380 -40.73 1.99 -2.17
C VAL A 380 -41.15 3.43 -1.93
N HIS A 381 -42.46 3.70 -1.97
CA HIS A 381 -43.01 5.05 -1.84
C HIS A 381 -44.23 5.03 -0.94
N HIS A 382 -44.11 5.58 0.27
CA HIS A 382 -45.21 5.63 1.23
C HIS A 382 -45.09 6.85 2.14
N ARG A 383 -46.23 7.37 2.61
CA ARG A 383 -46.28 8.60 3.42
C ARG A 383 -45.52 8.49 4.75
N ASN A 384 -45.32 7.26 5.25
CA ASN A 384 -44.63 6.96 6.52
C ASN A 384 -43.25 6.32 6.32
N LEU A 385 -42.65 6.45 5.14
CA LEU A 385 -41.26 6.06 4.87
C LEU A 385 -40.51 7.29 4.35
N THR A 386 -39.23 7.43 4.70
CA THR A 386 -38.42 8.54 4.20
C THR A 386 -38.19 8.39 2.70
N THR A 387 -38.46 9.48 1.99
CA THR A 387 -38.35 9.52 0.54
C THR A 387 -36.90 9.77 0.16
N LEU A 388 -36.32 8.87 -0.65
CA LEU A 388 -35.04 9.11 -1.30
C LEU A 388 -35.26 10.12 -2.44
N VAL A 389 -34.60 11.27 -2.34
CA VAL A 389 -34.62 12.32 -3.37
C VAL A 389 -33.58 12.01 -4.46
N GLY A 390 -32.44 11.45 -4.08
CA GLY A 390 -31.39 11.05 -5.00
C GLY A 390 -30.25 10.33 -4.29
N TYR A 391 -29.26 9.91 -5.07
CA TYR A 391 -28.03 9.32 -4.55
C TYR A 391 -26.84 9.84 -5.34
N TYR A 392 -25.68 9.83 -4.70
CA TYR A 392 -24.39 10.09 -5.31
C TYR A 392 -23.56 8.82 -5.22
N TYR A 393 -22.97 8.42 -6.34
CA TYR A 393 -22.15 7.22 -6.43
C TYR A 393 -20.98 7.46 -7.40
N GLU A 394 -19.79 7.68 -6.85
CA GLU A 394 -18.56 7.89 -7.63
C GLU A 394 -17.39 7.19 -6.93
N GLY A 395 -17.05 5.99 -7.41
CA GLY A 395 -15.98 5.17 -6.83
C GLY A 395 -16.29 4.78 -5.38
N ALA A 396 -15.44 5.20 -4.44
CA ALA A 396 -15.63 4.95 -3.01
C ALA A 396 -16.54 6.00 -2.32
N ASN A 397 -16.85 7.11 -3.02
CA ASN A 397 -17.71 8.15 -2.47
C ASN A 397 -19.17 7.82 -2.77
N MET A 398 -19.94 7.59 -1.71
CA MET A 398 -21.33 7.18 -1.78
C MET A 398 -22.16 8.05 -0.84
N GLY A 399 -23.31 8.52 -1.30
CA GLY A 399 -24.19 9.36 -0.50
C GLY A 399 -25.65 9.15 -0.87
N LEU A 400 -26.53 9.16 0.14
CA LEU A 400 -27.98 9.13 -0.05
C LEU A 400 -28.56 10.49 0.33
N ILE A 401 -29.41 11.04 -0.52
CA ILE A 401 -30.05 12.33 -0.33
C ILE A 401 -31.53 12.05 -0.04
N TYR A 402 -31.97 12.37 1.18
CA TYR A 402 -33.34 12.18 1.63
C TYR A 402 -34.09 13.51 1.72
N GLU A 403 -35.42 13.41 1.80
CA GLU A 403 -36.23 14.53 2.28
C GLU A 403 -35.78 14.98 3.69
N TYR A 404 -35.87 16.26 3.97
CA TYR A 404 -35.44 16.82 5.25
C TYR A 404 -36.50 16.59 6.34
N MET A 405 -36.07 16.03 7.47
CA MET A 405 -36.91 15.71 8.62
C MET A 405 -36.64 16.72 9.73
N ALA A 406 -37.39 17.83 9.71
CA ALA A 406 -37.11 19.04 10.49
C ALA A 406 -37.04 18.86 12.02
N ASN A 407 -37.67 17.80 12.56
CA ASN A 407 -37.66 17.52 13.99
C ASN A 407 -36.69 16.38 14.36
N GLY A 408 -35.81 15.95 13.47
CA GLY A 408 -34.80 14.91 13.77
C GLY A 408 -35.39 13.53 14.03
N ASP A 409 -34.66 12.69 14.76
CA ASP A 409 -35.07 11.34 15.16
C ASP A 409 -35.88 11.33 16.45
N LEU A 410 -36.62 10.24 16.69
CA LEU A 410 -37.47 10.07 17.87
C LEU A 410 -36.66 9.92 19.16
N GLU A 411 -35.44 9.39 19.13
CA GLU A 411 -34.62 9.21 20.34
C GLU A 411 -34.33 10.54 21.01
N ALA A 412 -34.01 11.58 20.24
CA ALA A 412 -33.81 12.93 20.75
C ALA A 412 -35.03 13.50 21.51
N HIS A 413 -36.25 13.05 21.20
CA HIS A 413 -37.49 13.47 21.90
C HIS A 413 -37.89 12.54 23.05
N LEU A 414 -37.26 11.38 23.15
CA LEU A 414 -37.43 10.44 24.28
C LEU A 414 -36.32 10.60 25.33
N SER A 415 -35.17 11.16 24.94
CA SER A 415 -34.07 11.48 25.85
C SER A 415 -34.50 12.57 26.85
N GLY A 416 -34.15 12.40 28.13
CA GLY A 416 -34.53 13.31 29.21
C GLY A 416 -33.89 14.72 29.15
N GLU A 417 -33.11 14.99 28.10
CA GLU A 417 -32.36 16.24 27.92
C GLU A 417 -33.13 17.28 27.08
N ASN A 418 -34.24 16.88 26.44
CA ASN A 418 -35.05 17.77 25.62
C ASN A 418 -36.18 18.43 26.44
N THR A 419 -36.29 19.75 26.36
CA THR A 419 -37.32 20.52 27.08
C THR A 419 -38.71 20.39 26.45
N ASN A 420 -38.81 19.94 25.20
CA ASN A 420 -40.06 19.74 24.48
C ASN A 420 -40.51 18.27 24.58
N ILE A 421 -41.15 17.92 25.69
CA ILE A 421 -41.69 16.58 25.91
C ILE A 421 -42.89 16.34 24.98
N LEU A 422 -42.84 15.28 24.18
CA LEU A 422 -43.96 14.86 23.34
C LEU A 422 -45.20 14.53 24.18
N SER A 423 -46.35 15.10 23.80
CA SER A 423 -47.65 14.76 24.40
C SER A 423 -48.01 13.29 24.14
N TRP A 424 -48.93 12.75 24.93
CA TRP A 424 -49.38 11.37 24.75
C TRP A 424 -50.00 11.13 23.38
N GLU A 425 -50.80 12.09 22.91
CA GLU A 425 -51.43 12.05 21.59
C GLU A 425 -50.38 12.03 20.47
N ALA A 426 -49.32 12.84 20.59
CA ALA A 426 -48.22 12.86 19.63
C ALA A 426 -47.46 11.51 19.61
N ARG A 427 -47.17 10.94 20.78
CA ARG A 427 -46.53 9.61 20.89
C ARG A 427 -47.36 8.52 20.24
N LEU A 428 -48.67 8.51 20.51
CA LEU A 428 -49.59 7.54 19.89
C LEU A 428 -49.61 7.71 18.37
N GLN A 429 -49.65 8.95 17.88
CA GLN A 429 -49.62 9.22 16.44
C GLN A 429 -48.32 8.76 15.78
N ILE A 430 -47.17 8.97 16.43
CA ILE A 430 -45.86 8.51 15.97
C ILE A 430 -45.81 6.98 15.91
N ALA A 431 -46.31 6.29 16.93
CA ALA A 431 -46.39 4.83 16.96
C ALA A 431 -47.29 4.29 15.84
N MET A 432 -48.44 4.92 15.60
CA MET A 432 -49.33 4.57 14.50
C MET A 432 -48.68 4.78 13.14
N ASP A 433 -47.99 5.90 12.95
CA ASP A 433 -47.27 6.23 11.71
C ASP A 433 -46.17 5.20 11.41
N ALA A 434 -45.36 4.83 12.41
CA ALA A 434 -44.33 3.81 12.26
C ALA A 434 -44.94 2.44 11.93
N ALA A 435 -46.02 2.05 12.61
CA ALA A 435 -46.73 0.80 12.33
C ALA A 435 -47.32 0.76 10.91
N GLN A 436 -47.86 1.87 10.41
CA GLN A 436 -48.34 1.99 9.03
C GLN A 436 -47.20 1.89 8.01
N GLY A 437 -46.03 2.46 8.31
CA GLY A 437 -44.83 2.27 7.49
C GLY A 437 -44.42 0.79 7.39
N LEU A 438 -44.41 0.09 8.52
CA LEU A 438 -44.08 -1.34 8.58
C LEU A 438 -45.12 -2.21 7.86
N GLU A 439 -46.41 -1.94 8.07
CA GLU A 439 -47.48 -2.69 7.41
C GLU A 439 -47.38 -2.60 5.89
N TYR A 440 -47.09 -1.41 5.36
CA TYR A 440 -46.85 -1.21 3.93
C TYR A 440 -45.64 -2.00 3.43
N LEU A 441 -44.52 -2.03 4.16
CA LEU A 441 -43.35 -2.82 3.76
C LEU A 441 -43.67 -4.32 3.72
N HIS A 442 -44.43 -4.82 4.70
CA HIS A 442 -44.70 -6.25 4.85
C HIS A 442 -45.79 -6.74 3.88
N HIS A 443 -46.84 -5.95 3.63
CA HIS A 443 -48.01 -6.40 2.87
C HIS A 443 -48.26 -5.58 1.59
N GLY A 444 -47.83 -4.32 1.56
CA GLY A 444 -47.98 -3.42 0.43
C GLY A 444 -46.91 -3.57 -0.65
N CYS A 445 -45.70 -3.99 -0.28
CA CYS A 445 -44.61 -4.23 -1.22
C CYS A 445 -44.66 -5.66 -1.80
N LYS A 446 -44.33 -5.79 -3.10
CA LYS A 446 -44.16 -7.08 -3.78
C LYS A 446 -42.78 -7.15 -4.46
N PRO A 447 -41.87 -8.04 -4.02
CA PRO A 447 -41.96 -8.91 -2.83
C PRO A 447 -42.08 -8.13 -1.50
N PRO A 448 -42.60 -8.76 -0.41
CA PRO A 448 -42.56 -8.22 0.95
C PRO A 448 -41.15 -7.79 1.36
N ILE A 449 -41.04 -6.72 2.13
CA ILE A 449 -39.78 -6.16 2.62
C ILE A 449 -39.79 -6.18 4.14
N ILE A 450 -38.74 -6.71 4.77
CA ILE A 450 -38.53 -6.59 6.23
C ILE A 450 -37.42 -5.56 6.48
N HIS A 451 -37.68 -4.60 7.37
CA HIS A 451 -36.76 -3.49 7.64
C HIS A 451 -35.51 -3.91 8.44
N ARG A 452 -35.67 -4.78 9.44
CA ARG A 452 -34.63 -5.37 10.31
C ARG A 452 -33.84 -4.41 11.22
N ASP A 453 -34.18 -3.12 11.25
CA ASP A 453 -33.50 -2.16 12.14
C ASP A 453 -34.45 -1.04 12.59
N VAL A 454 -35.61 -1.43 13.14
CA VAL A 454 -36.58 -0.47 13.68
C VAL A 454 -36.18 -0.10 15.10
N LYS A 455 -35.75 1.15 15.27
CA LYS A 455 -35.34 1.75 16.54
C LYS A 455 -35.67 3.23 16.54
N SER A 456 -35.65 3.87 17.70
CA SER A 456 -36.00 5.30 17.86
C SER A 456 -35.14 6.22 17.00
N THR A 457 -33.86 5.90 16.77
CA THR A 457 -32.96 6.68 15.88
C THR A 457 -33.31 6.56 14.40
N ASN A 458 -34.04 5.52 14.00
CA ASN A 458 -34.48 5.28 12.62
C ASN A 458 -35.94 5.70 12.38
N ILE A 459 -36.59 6.33 13.37
CA ILE A 459 -37.92 6.92 13.23
C ILE A 459 -37.74 8.43 13.20
N LEU A 460 -37.83 9.03 12.00
CA LEU A 460 -37.61 10.46 11.81
C LEU A 460 -38.94 11.24 11.80
N LEU A 461 -38.89 12.47 12.30
CA LEU A 461 -40.06 13.34 12.48
C LEU A 461 -40.00 14.56 11.55
N ASN A 462 -41.03 14.74 10.73
CA ASN A 462 -41.13 15.91 9.86
C ASN A 462 -41.61 17.14 10.64
N GLU A 463 -41.75 18.28 9.96
CA GLU A 463 -42.20 19.57 10.52
C GLU A 463 -43.51 19.49 11.34
N LYS A 464 -44.38 18.50 11.04
CA LYS A 464 -45.69 18.30 11.67
C LYS A 464 -45.67 17.18 12.74
N PHE A 465 -44.48 16.73 13.17
CA PHE A 465 -44.31 15.59 14.07
C PHE A 465 -44.95 14.29 13.56
N ARG A 466 -45.04 14.13 12.23
CA ARG A 466 -45.43 12.86 11.61
C ARG A 466 -44.20 12.00 11.42
N ALA A 467 -44.34 10.72 11.74
CA ALA A 467 -43.21 9.79 11.73
C ALA A 467 -43.03 9.12 10.37
N LYS A 468 -41.76 8.96 10.00
CA LYS A 468 -41.34 8.17 8.84
C LYS A 468 -40.21 7.23 9.24
N LEU A 469 -40.29 5.97 8.81
CA LEU A 469 -39.18 5.03 8.94
C LEU A 469 -38.06 5.40 7.98
N ALA A 470 -36.83 5.35 8.49
CA ALA A 470 -35.60 5.67 7.79
C ALA A 470 -34.57 4.53 7.94
N ASP A 471 -33.48 4.65 7.20
CA ASP A 471 -32.34 3.73 7.22
C ASP A 471 -32.68 2.27 6.85
N PHE A 472 -32.82 2.06 5.55
CA PHE A 472 -33.10 0.76 4.94
C PHE A 472 -31.84 -0.04 4.64
N GLY A 473 -30.67 0.32 5.20
CA GLY A 473 -29.40 -0.33 4.91
C GLY A 473 -29.38 -1.84 5.21
N LEU A 474 -30.18 -2.28 6.19
CA LEU A 474 -30.32 -3.69 6.58
C LEU A 474 -31.57 -4.37 6.02
N SER A 475 -32.39 -3.66 5.25
CA SER A 475 -33.66 -4.16 4.75
C SER A 475 -33.50 -5.29 3.71
N LYS A 476 -34.44 -6.23 3.70
CA LYS A 476 -34.39 -7.41 2.82
C LYS A 476 -35.75 -7.77 2.25
N THR A 477 -35.77 -8.15 0.98
CA THR A 477 -36.95 -8.66 0.27
C THR A 477 -37.12 -10.18 0.48
N PHE A 478 -38.35 -10.64 0.65
CA PHE A 478 -38.70 -12.05 0.82
C PHE A 478 -39.42 -12.61 -0.42
N PRO A 479 -38.93 -13.69 -1.05
CA PRO A 479 -39.69 -14.42 -2.07
C PRO A 479 -41.01 -14.91 -1.47
N THR A 480 -42.12 -14.73 -2.18
CA THR A 480 -43.48 -15.07 -1.71
C THR A 480 -43.72 -16.57 -1.49
N ASP A 481 -42.79 -17.45 -1.91
CA ASP A 481 -42.95 -18.90 -1.89
C ASP A 481 -42.18 -19.60 -0.74
N ASP A 482 -41.36 -18.87 0.04
CA ASP A 482 -40.56 -19.43 1.12
C ASP A 482 -41.10 -19.02 2.50
N THR A 483 -41.36 -19.99 3.37
CA THR A 483 -41.88 -19.79 4.75
C THR A 483 -40.78 -19.50 5.77
N HIS A 484 -39.51 -19.79 5.45
CA HIS A 484 -38.36 -19.60 6.33
C HIS A 484 -37.10 -19.24 5.52
N LEU A 485 -36.34 -18.26 5.98
CA LEU A 485 -35.06 -17.83 5.39
C LEU A 485 -34.01 -17.80 6.49
N SER A 486 -33.01 -18.68 6.41
CA SER A 486 -31.83 -18.63 7.28
C SER A 486 -30.96 -17.45 6.84
N THR A 487 -31.04 -16.33 7.57
CA THR A 487 -30.21 -15.15 7.31
C THR A 487 -29.30 -14.86 8.49
N VAL A 488 -28.12 -14.31 8.21
CA VAL A 488 -27.20 -13.83 9.25
C VAL A 488 -27.94 -12.80 10.10
N VAL A 489 -27.91 -12.96 11.43
CA VAL A 489 -28.50 -12.03 12.40
C VAL A 489 -27.98 -10.62 12.10
N ALA A 490 -28.90 -9.66 11.92
CA ALA A 490 -28.57 -8.26 11.67
C ALA A 490 -29.66 -7.37 12.26
N GLY A 491 -29.26 -6.22 12.78
CA GLY A 491 -30.08 -5.25 13.50
C GLY A 491 -29.35 -4.75 14.74
N THR A 492 -29.89 -3.72 15.38
CA THR A 492 -29.25 -3.09 16.53
C THR A 492 -29.43 -3.92 17.81
N PRO A 493 -28.35 -4.29 18.55
CA PRO A 493 -28.46 -5.02 19.81
C PRO A 493 -29.41 -4.33 20.80
N GLY A 494 -30.37 -5.08 21.35
CA GLY A 494 -31.43 -4.55 22.22
C GLY A 494 -32.74 -4.18 21.50
N TYR A 495 -32.73 -4.08 20.17
CA TYR A 495 -33.92 -3.89 19.31
C TYR A 495 -34.17 -5.08 18.37
N LEU A 496 -33.33 -6.12 18.47
CA LEU A 496 -33.51 -7.35 17.70
C LEU A 496 -34.78 -8.08 18.17
N ASP A 497 -35.59 -8.52 17.20
CA ASP A 497 -36.70 -9.42 17.47
C ASP A 497 -36.15 -10.73 18.09
N PRO A 498 -36.82 -11.29 19.11
CA PRO A 498 -36.44 -12.60 19.66
C PRO A 498 -36.58 -13.68 18.59
N GLU A 499 -35.63 -14.64 18.58
CA GLU A 499 -35.57 -15.76 17.61
C GLU A 499 -36.82 -16.64 17.60
#